data_AF-X6LF41-F1
#
_entry.id   AF-X6LF41-F1
#
_cell.length_a   1.000
_cell.length_b   1.000
_cell.length_c   1.000
_cell.angle_alpha   90.00
_cell.angle_beta   90.00
_cell.angle_gamma   90.00
#
_symmetry.space_group_name_H-M   'P 1'
#
loop_
_entity.id
_entity.type
_entity.pdbx_description
1 polymer ?
#
loop_
_entity_poly.entity_id
_entity_poly.type
_entity_poly.pdbx_seq_one_letter_code
_entity_poly.pdbx_strand_id
1 'polypeptide(L)'
;MWKILFDSGIAAVESTEVIFGSNFPGDVHSTIYLYRTIERIRSAMSNGKLCILLKLEQLYDSLYDVLNQRYQAVDGQKFCRICIGDEPIRCRIAKTFRCIVVVSREEAFHECKNSDLHTPVAFLSRFEKFFLDPNLMEQFSFDPLWKLKFDKKIYVH
;
A
#
# COMPACT_ATOMS: atom_id res chain seq x y z
N MET A 1 -6.40 4.32 12.92
CA MET A 1 -5.34 3.29 12.88
C MET A 1 -4.18 3.70 11.99
N TRP A 2 -4.34 3.94 10.68
CA TRP A 2 -3.21 4.32 9.79
C TRP A 2 -2.47 5.62 10.13
N LYS A 3 -3.13 6.59 10.81
CA LYS A 3 -2.51 7.85 11.25
C LYS A 3 -1.25 7.64 12.10
N ILE A 4 -1.17 6.51 12.79
CA ILE A 4 -0.02 6.13 13.60
C ILE A 4 1.29 6.05 12.78
N LEU A 5 1.19 5.79 11.47
CA LEU A 5 2.35 5.80 10.57
C LEU A 5 2.96 7.20 10.47
N PHE A 6 2.14 8.25 10.59
CA PHE A 6 2.60 9.63 10.62
C PHE A 6 3.08 10.02 12.02
N ASP A 7 2.32 9.67 13.05
CA ASP A 7 2.66 10.00 14.45
C ASP A 7 4.01 9.40 14.87
N SER A 8 4.34 8.23 14.33
CA SER A 8 5.61 7.53 14.52
C SER A 8 6.75 8.07 13.65
N GLY A 9 6.45 8.81 12.59
CA GLY A 9 7.43 9.29 11.62
C GLY A 9 7.88 8.22 10.61
N ILE A 10 7.15 7.10 10.49
CA ILE A 10 7.33 6.12 9.40
C ILE A 10 6.91 6.76 8.06
N ALA A 11 5.86 7.57 8.09
CA ALA A 11 5.34 8.34 6.96
C ALA A 11 5.50 9.83 7.24
N ALA A 12 5.91 10.58 6.21
CA ALA A 12 5.95 12.04 6.25
C ALA A 12 4.89 12.64 5.33
N VAL A 13 4.27 13.74 5.73
CA VAL A 13 3.08 14.32 5.05
C VAL A 13 3.39 14.72 3.61
N GLU A 14 4.57 15.30 3.39
CA GLU A 14 5.02 15.82 2.10
C GLU A 14 5.38 14.72 1.09
N SER A 15 5.87 13.58 1.58
CA SER A 15 6.40 12.49 0.76
C SER A 15 5.53 11.23 0.78
N THR A 16 4.30 11.33 1.31
CA THR A 16 3.34 10.22 1.38
C THR A 16 2.04 10.56 0.66
N GLU A 17 1.52 9.62 -0.12
CA GLU A 17 0.18 9.66 -0.70
C GLU A 17 -0.70 8.62 0.00
N VAL A 18 -1.78 9.06 0.63
CA VAL A 18 -2.75 8.16 1.29
C VAL A 18 -3.96 7.99 0.40
N ILE A 19 -4.25 6.75 0.02
CA ILE A 19 -5.30 6.42 -0.93
C ILE A 19 -6.31 5.49 -0.27
N PHE A 20 -7.55 5.97 -0.21
CA PHE A 20 -8.69 5.24 0.31
C PHE A 20 -9.55 4.71 -0.82
N GLY A 21 -9.90 3.44 -0.75
CA GLY A 21 -10.98 2.88 -1.53
C GLY A 21 -12.31 3.49 -1.13
N SER A 22 -13.16 3.66 -2.15
CA SER A 22 -14.52 4.13 -1.96
C SER A 22 -15.43 2.97 -1.55
N ASN A 23 -16.28 3.23 -0.56
CA ASN A 23 -17.34 2.31 -0.15
C ASN A 23 -18.70 2.74 -0.73
N PHE A 24 -18.75 3.75 -1.60
CA PHE A 24 -19.99 4.20 -2.21
C PHE A 24 -20.39 3.24 -3.34
N PRO A 25 -21.64 2.72 -3.37
CA PRO A 25 -22.07 1.73 -4.37
C PRO A 25 -21.87 2.18 -5.82
N GLY A 26 -21.98 3.49 -6.09
CA GLY A 26 -21.77 4.06 -7.42
C GLY A 26 -20.30 4.09 -7.86
N ASP A 27 -19.34 3.95 -6.94
CA ASP A 27 -17.92 4.00 -7.24
C ASP A 27 -17.30 2.62 -7.49
N VAL A 28 -17.91 1.55 -6.96
CA VAL A 28 -17.40 0.17 -7.04
C VAL A 28 -17.19 -0.29 -8.49
N HIS A 29 -18.03 0.17 -9.42
CA HIS A 29 -17.92 -0.12 -10.85
C HIS A 29 -17.62 1.12 -11.70
N SER A 30 -17.24 2.23 -11.06
CA SER A 30 -16.95 3.48 -11.78
C SER A 30 -15.56 3.43 -12.38
N THR A 31 -15.47 3.30 -13.70
CA THR A 31 -14.21 3.39 -14.44
C THR A 31 -13.51 4.74 -14.19
N ILE A 32 -14.28 5.81 -13.99
CA ILE A 32 -13.75 7.15 -13.68
C ILE A 32 -13.05 7.14 -12.32
N TYR A 33 -13.67 6.54 -11.30
CA TYR A 33 -13.07 6.40 -9.97
C TYR A 33 -11.79 5.55 -10.02
N LEU A 34 -11.86 4.41 -10.71
CA LEU A 34 -10.72 3.51 -10.93
C LEU A 34 -9.56 4.27 -11.58
N TYR A 35 -9.80 4.95 -12.71
CA TYR A 35 -8.77 5.69 -13.44
C TYR A 35 -8.13 6.79 -12.58
N ARG A 36 -8.93 7.58 -11.87
CA ARG A 36 -8.43 8.63 -10.97
C ARG A 36 -7.55 8.04 -9.86
N THR A 37 -7.94 6.90 -9.31
CA THR A 37 -7.18 6.26 -8.23
C THR A 37 -5.86 5.69 -8.75
N ILE A 38 -5.87 5.06 -9.92
CA ILE A 38 -4.64 4.60 -10.60
C ILE A 38 -3.71 5.77 -10.93
N GLU A 39 -4.23 6.90 -11.40
CA GLU A 39 -3.39 8.07 -11.70
C GLU A 39 -2.71 8.65 -10.44
N ARG A 40 -3.39 8.63 -9.29
CA ARG A 40 -2.76 9.00 -8.01
C ARG A 40 -1.62 8.05 -7.65
N ILE A 41 -1.82 6.75 -7.83
CA ILE A 41 -0.79 5.72 -7.59
C ILE A 41 0.39 5.92 -8.54
N ARG A 42 0.12 6.11 -9.84
CA ARG A 42 1.15 6.34 -10.87
C ARG A 42 1.98 7.59 -10.57
N SER A 43 1.32 8.67 -10.15
CA SER A 43 1.99 9.89 -9.71
C SER A 43 2.89 9.62 -8.50
N ALA A 44 2.40 8.95 -7.45
CA ALA A 44 3.20 8.58 -6.28
C ALA A 44 4.40 7.69 -6.64
N MET A 45 4.21 6.70 -7.52
CA MET A 45 5.25 5.80 -8.03
C MET A 45 6.36 6.53 -8.76
N SER A 46 5.99 7.40 -9.70
CA SER A 46 6.95 8.17 -10.48
C SER A 46 7.70 9.19 -9.62
N ASN A 47 7.04 9.81 -8.64
CA ASN A 47 7.67 10.78 -7.74
C ASN A 47 8.41 10.12 -6.56
N GLY A 48 8.34 8.80 -6.43
CA GLY A 48 9.05 8.07 -5.38
C GLY A 48 8.53 8.34 -3.97
N LYS A 49 7.22 8.64 -3.88
CA LYS A 49 6.52 8.82 -2.61
C LYS A 49 6.21 7.48 -1.95
N LEU A 50 6.03 7.49 -0.64
CA LEU A 50 5.38 6.38 0.06
C LEU A 50 3.89 6.38 -0.32
N CYS A 51 3.35 5.23 -0.72
CA CYS A 51 1.91 5.08 -0.97
C CYS A 51 1.29 4.23 0.14
N ILE A 52 0.29 4.77 0.84
CA ILE A 52 -0.48 4.03 1.84
C ILE A 52 -1.85 3.70 1.25
N LEU A 53 -2.10 2.41 1.03
CA LEU A 53 -3.32 1.89 0.42
C LEU A 53 -4.25 1.35 1.50
N LEU A 54 -5.51 1.81 1.50
CA LEU A 54 -6.55 1.36 2.43
C LEU A 54 -7.81 0.97 1.68
N LYS A 55 -8.34 -0.23 1.94
CA LYS A 55 -9.62 -0.71 1.38
C LYS A 55 -9.68 -0.70 -0.16
N LEU A 56 -8.59 -1.06 -0.84
CA LEU A 56 -8.48 -0.96 -2.31
C LEU A 56 -8.53 -2.32 -3.01
N GLU A 57 -9.44 -3.20 -2.58
CA GLU A 57 -9.57 -4.56 -3.11
C GLU A 57 -9.74 -4.60 -4.63
N GLN A 58 -10.57 -3.70 -5.15
CA GLN A 58 -10.80 -3.53 -6.60
C GLN A 58 -9.55 -3.14 -7.41
N LEU A 59 -8.45 -2.73 -6.77
CA LEU A 59 -7.19 -2.38 -7.43
C LEU A 59 -6.14 -3.49 -7.36
N TYR A 60 -6.37 -4.55 -6.60
CA TYR A 60 -5.35 -5.56 -6.35
C TYR A 60 -4.88 -6.24 -7.64
N ASP A 61 -5.80 -6.53 -8.55
CA ASP A 61 -5.47 -7.08 -9.87
C ASP A 61 -4.75 -6.05 -10.76
N SER A 62 -5.23 -4.81 -10.77
CA SER A 62 -4.60 -3.70 -11.50
C SER A 62 -3.14 -3.46 -11.10
N LEU A 63 -2.84 -3.59 -9.81
CA LEU A 63 -1.53 -3.33 -9.22
C LEU A 63 -0.65 -4.58 -9.13
N TYR A 64 -1.08 -5.70 -9.72
CA TYR A 64 -0.42 -6.99 -9.56
C TYR A 64 1.09 -6.93 -9.86
N ASP A 65 1.49 -6.39 -11.01
CA ASP A 65 2.90 -6.30 -11.39
C ASP A 65 3.70 -5.36 -10.47
N VAL A 66 3.05 -4.32 -9.92
CA VAL A 66 3.67 -3.41 -8.93
C VAL A 66 3.99 -4.16 -7.65
N LEU A 67 2.99 -4.86 -7.10
CA LEU A 67 3.09 -5.50 -5.79
C LEU A 67 3.93 -6.78 -5.82
N ASN A 68 4.04 -7.43 -6.98
CA ASN A 68 4.98 -8.54 -7.21
C ASN A 68 6.41 -8.08 -7.52
N GLN A 69 6.68 -6.77 -7.49
CA GLN A 69 7.96 -6.20 -7.90
C GLN A 69 8.42 -6.66 -9.31
N ARG A 70 7.48 -6.90 -10.23
CA ARG A 70 7.76 -7.35 -11.61
C ARG A 70 8.20 -6.17 -12.47
N TYR A 71 9.43 -5.73 -12.22
CA TYR A 71 9.99 -4.52 -12.82
C TYR A 71 10.92 -4.82 -13.99
N GLN A 72 10.83 -4.01 -15.03
CA GLN A 72 11.75 -3.99 -16.16
C GLN A 72 12.69 -2.80 -16.01
N ALA A 73 14.00 -3.06 -16.13
CA ALA A 73 15.01 -2.01 -16.15
C ALA A 73 15.29 -1.59 -17.60
N VAL A 74 15.12 -0.30 -17.91
CA VAL A 74 15.49 0.30 -19.19
C VAL A 74 16.27 1.58 -18.88
N ASP A 75 17.49 1.68 -19.40
CA ASP A 75 18.40 2.82 -19.19
C ASP A 75 18.56 3.23 -17.72
N GLY A 76 18.68 2.23 -16.83
CA GLY A 76 18.83 2.44 -15.38
C GLY A 76 17.56 2.88 -14.64
N GLN A 77 16.43 3.00 -15.34
CA GLN A 77 15.12 3.31 -14.77
C GLN A 77 14.25 2.05 -14.67
N LYS A 78 13.45 1.94 -13.59
CA LYS A 78 12.52 0.83 -13.39
C LYS A 78 11.15 1.19 -13.96
N PHE A 79 10.53 0.22 -14.62
CA PHE A 79 9.16 0.31 -15.12
C PHE A 79 8.36 -0.92 -14.72
N CYS A 80 7.06 -0.78 -14.56
CA CYS A 80 6.12 -1.89 -14.41
C CYS A 80 4.89 -1.65 -15.28
N ARG A 81 3.99 -2.64 -15.31
CA ARG A 81 2.66 -2.47 -15.87
C ARG A 81 1.65 -2.25 -14.76
N ILE A 82 0.62 -1.46 -15.06
CA ILE A 82 -0.61 -1.37 -14.29
C ILE A 82 -1.75 -1.63 -15.27
N CYS A 83 -2.69 -2.51 -14.92
CA CYS A 83 -3.83 -2.82 -15.79
C CYS A 83 -5.05 -1.96 -15.40
N ILE A 84 -5.66 -1.29 -16.37
CA ILE A 84 -6.97 -0.64 -16.20
C ILE A 84 -7.95 -1.40 -17.11
N GLY A 85 -8.77 -2.28 -16.53
CA GLY A 85 -9.46 -3.30 -17.33
C GLY A 85 -8.44 -4.20 -18.04
N ASP A 86 -8.62 -4.39 -19.35
CA ASP A 86 -7.72 -5.20 -20.18
C ASP A 86 -6.55 -4.41 -20.78
N GLU A 87 -6.43 -3.12 -20.48
CA GLU A 87 -5.40 -2.25 -21.05
C GLU A 87 -4.19 -2.11 -20.09
N PRO A 88 -3.02 -2.69 -20.43
CA PRO A 88 -1.82 -2.51 -19.64
C PRO A 88 -1.14 -1.17 -19.96
N ILE A 89 -0.87 -0.39 -18.92
CA ILE A 89 -0.18 0.89 -19.01
C ILE A 89 1.22 0.74 -18.42
N ARG A 90 2.24 1.17 -19.15
CA ARG A 90 3.62 1.18 -18.68
C ARG A 90 3.87 2.39 -17.77
N CYS A 91 4.33 2.13 -16.55
CA CYS A 91 4.52 3.15 -15.52
C CYS A 91 5.97 3.15 -15.03
N ARG A 92 6.58 4.35 -14.90
CA ARG A 92 7.91 4.50 -14.28
C ARG A 92 7.80 4.38 -12.77
N ILE A 93 8.76 3.67 -12.16
CA ILE A 93 8.90 3.56 -10.71
C ILE A 93 10.21 4.21 -10.29
N ALA A 94 10.12 5.21 -9.42
CA ALA A 94 11.29 5.76 -8.76
C ALA A 94 11.88 4.74 -7.77
N LYS A 95 13.20 4.73 -7.64
CA LYS A 95 13.92 3.80 -6.74
C LYS A 95 13.52 3.95 -5.27
N THR A 96 13.05 5.13 -4.87
CA THR A 96 12.63 5.47 -3.51
C THR A 96 11.15 5.14 -3.23
N PHE A 97 10.39 4.73 -4.24
CA PHE A 97 8.98 4.38 -4.06
C PHE A 97 8.84 3.21 -3.09
N ARG A 98 7.91 3.34 -2.15
CA ARG A 98 7.51 2.30 -1.19
C ARG A 98 5.99 2.26 -1.09
N CYS A 99 5.45 1.10 -0.74
CA CYS A 99 4.01 0.89 -0.62
C CYS A 99 3.69 0.18 0.69
N ILE A 100 2.68 0.66 1.41
CA ILE A 100 2.12 0.03 2.61
C ILE A 100 0.64 -0.23 2.34
N VAL A 101 0.19 -1.46 2.59
CA VAL A 101 -1.24 -1.80 2.60
C VAL A 101 -1.69 -1.94 4.04
N VAL A 102 -2.75 -1.24 4.42
CA VAL A 102 -3.34 -1.32 5.76
C VAL A 102 -4.67 -2.06 5.68
N VAL A 103 -4.71 -3.23 6.29
CA VAL A 103 -5.88 -4.11 6.42
C VAL A 103 -6.17 -4.37 7.89
N SER A 104 -7.41 -4.72 8.21
CA SER A 104 -7.74 -5.15 9.58
C SER A 104 -7.22 -6.56 9.85
N ARG A 105 -7.11 -6.94 11.13
CA ARG A 105 -6.71 -8.30 11.51
C ARG A 105 -7.72 -9.32 10.98
N GLU A 106 -9.00 -9.02 11.14
CA GLU A 106 -10.09 -9.89 10.75
C GLU A 106 -10.07 -10.15 9.24
N GLU A 107 -9.80 -9.11 8.44
CA GLU A 107 -9.62 -9.18 6.98
C GLU A 107 -8.34 -9.94 6.58
N ALA A 108 -7.23 -9.74 7.28
CA ALA A 108 -5.95 -10.37 6.95
C ALA A 108 -5.87 -11.86 7.33
N PHE A 109 -6.53 -12.25 8.42
CA PHE A 109 -6.52 -13.61 8.97
C PHE A 109 -7.77 -14.41 8.62
N HIS A 110 -8.68 -13.84 7.82
CA HIS A 110 -9.91 -14.50 7.36
C HIS A 110 -10.77 -14.97 8.56
N GLU A 111 -10.71 -14.22 9.67
CA GLU A 111 -11.40 -14.58 10.93
C GLU A 111 -12.91 -14.28 10.86
N CYS A 112 -13.35 -13.46 9.89
CA CYS A 112 -14.77 -13.16 9.67
C CYS A 112 -15.45 -14.19 8.77
N LYS A 113 -16.70 -14.56 9.07
CA LYS A 113 -17.53 -15.43 8.21
C LYS A 113 -17.98 -14.78 6.90
N ASN A 114 -17.85 -13.46 6.78
CA ASN A 114 -18.16 -12.74 5.54
C ASN A 114 -16.92 -12.74 4.63
N SER A 115 -16.98 -13.49 3.53
CA SER A 115 -15.91 -13.61 2.53
C SER A 115 -15.63 -12.31 1.79
N ASP A 116 -16.60 -11.38 1.77
CA ASP A 116 -16.48 -10.09 1.06
C ASP A 116 -15.53 -9.12 1.78
N LEU A 117 -14.99 -9.50 2.95
CA LEU A 117 -13.97 -8.74 3.69
C LEU A 117 -12.63 -9.47 3.70
N HIS A 118 -12.40 -10.46 2.84
CA HIS A 118 -11.16 -11.24 2.86
C HIS A 118 -10.20 -10.71 1.80
N THR A 119 -9.08 -10.12 2.23
CA THR A 119 -7.99 -9.87 1.29
C THR A 119 -7.39 -11.21 0.85
N PRO A 120 -7.23 -11.49 -0.46
CA PRO A 120 -6.74 -12.79 -0.93
C PRO A 120 -5.39 -13.20 -0.31
N VAL A 121 -5.24 -14.46 0.11
CA VAL A 121 -3.98 -14.96 0.73
C VAL A 121 -2.78 -14.76 -0.19
N ALA A 122 -2.96 -15.00 -1.50
CA ALA A 122 -1.92 -14.78 -2.49
C ALA A 122 -1.48 -13.31 -2.55
N PHE A 123 -2.41 -12.37 -2.39
CA PHE A 123 -2.07 -10.95 -2.30
C PHE A 123 -1.24 -10.68 -1.05
N LEU A 124 -1.70 -11.13 0.12
CA LEU A 124 -1.01 -10.93 1.40
C LEU A 124 0.39 -11.57 1.45
N SER A 125 0.63 -12.66 0.72
CA SER A 125 1.93 -13.32 0.68
C SER A 125 3.02 -12.51 -0.05
N ARG A 126 2.66 -11.40 -0.68
CA ARG A 126 3.59 -10.49 -1.39
C ARG A 126 4.12 -9.38 -0.48
N PHE A 127 3.62 -9.30 0.75
CA PHE A 127 3.97 -8.27 1.71
C PHE A 127 4.63 -8.87 2.93
N GLU A 128 5.58 -8.11 3.48
CA GLU A 128 5.99 -8.27 4.86
C GLU A 128 4.86 -7.80 5.79
N LYS A 129 4.56 -8.59 6.82
CA LYS A 129 3.38 -8.38 7.68
C LYS A 129 3.81 -7.83 9.03
N PHE A 130 3.22 -6.70 9.41
CA PHE A 130 3.46 -6.05 10.69
C PHE A 130 2.13 -5.76 11.39
N PHE A 131 2.08 -5.99 12.70
CA PHE A 131 0.95 -5.57 13.52
C PHE A 131 1.15 -4.13 13.96
N LEU A 132 0.16 -3.28 13.68
CA LEU A 132 0.10 -1.92 14.19
C LEU A 132 -0.81 -1.92 15.42
N ASP A 133 -0.19 -1.99 16.60
CA ASP A 133 -0.89 -1.87 17.87
C ASP A 133 -0.68 -0.46 18.45
N PRO A 134 -1.73 0.38 18.50
CA PRO A 134 -1.66 1.71 19.09
C PRO A 134 -1.19 1.72 20.55
N ASN A 135 -1.59 0.73 21.35
CA ASN A 135 -1.23 0.66 22.76
C ASN A 135 0.25 0.33 22.94
N LEU A 136 0.77 -0.53 22.06
CA LEU A 136 2.19 -0.89 22.04
C LEU A 136 3.04 0.33 21.64
N MET A 137 2.57 1.11 20.67
CA MET A 137 3.25 2.32 20.18
C MET A 137 3.23 3.46 21.21
N GLU A 138 2.14 3.64 21.96
CA GLU A 138 2.12 4.58 23.09
C GLU A 138 3.12 4.16 24.18
N GLN A 139 3.18 2.88 24.54
CA GLN A 139 4.16 2.36 25.51
C GLN A 139 5.62 2.56 25.04
N PHE A 140 5.89 2.34 23.75
CA PHE A 140 7.23 2.56 23.18
C PHE A 140 7.56 4.02 22.87
N SER A 141 6.56 4.89 22.71
CA SER A 141 6.78 6.33 22.49
C SER A 141 7.52 7.01 23.65
N PHE A 142 7.47 6.41 24.84
CA PHE A 142 8.23 6.82 26.02
C PHE A 142 9.69 6.33 26.05
N ASP A 143 10.10 5.41 25.15
CA ASP A 143 11.48 4.92 25.01
C ASP A 143 12.19 5.65 23.86
N PRO A 144 13.15 6.57 24.11
CA PRO A 144 13.81 7.37 23.07
C PRO A 144 14.49 6.55 21.96
N LEU A 145 14.76 5.26 22.19
CA LEU A 145 15.40 4.35 21.24
C LEU A 145 14.40 3.51 20.43
N TRP A 146 13.10 3.73 20.60
CA TRP A 146 12.07 2.91 19.94
C TRP A 146 12.18 2.95 18.41
N LYS A 147 12.49 4.13 17.83
CA LYS A 147 12.71 4.29 16.37
C LYS A 147 13.85 3.40 15.87
N LEU A 148 14.95 3.32 16.63
CA LEU A 148 16.11 2.49 16.30
C LEU A 148 15.81 0.98 16.39
N LYS A 149 14.90 0.59 17.29
CA LYS A 149 14.42 -0.80 17.43
C LYS A 149 13.43 -1.18 16.32
N PHE A 150 12.69 -0.21 15.80
CA PHE A 150 11.72 -0.37 14.73
C PHE A 150 12.41 -0.42 13.35
N ASP A 151 13.41 0.43 13.11
CA ASP A 151 14.30 0.36 11.94
C ASP A 151 15.04 -0.98 11.83
N LYS A 152 15.28 -1.67 12.97
CA LYS A 152 15.85 -3.01 13.01
C LYS A 152 14.84 -4.14 12.82
N LYS A 153 13.53 -3.86 12.71
CA LYS A 153 12.48 -4.89 12.56
C LYS A 153 11.67 -4.73 11.28
N ILE A 154 11.65 -3.56 10.66
CA ILE A 154 11.15 -3.39 9.29
C ILE A 154 12.34 -3.59 8.32
N TYR A 155 12.55 -4.83 7.92
CA TYR A 155 13.50 -5.18 6.87
C TYR A 155 12.81 -5.19 5.51
N VAL A 156 12.54 -4.01 4.95
CA VAL A 156 12.16 -3.92 3.53
C VAL A 156 13.36 -4.27 2.65
N HIS A 157 13.24 -5.31 1.82
CA HIS A 157 13.93 -5.34 0.53
C HIS A 157 13.03 -4.74 -0.57
#